data_AF-A0AAD6M2X1-F1
#
_entry.id   AF-A0AAD6M2X1-F1
#
_cell.length_a   1.000
_cell.length_b   1.000
_cell.length_c   1.000
_cell.angle_alpha   90.00
_cell.angle_beta   90.00
_cell.angle_gamma   90.00
#
_symmetry.space_group_name_H-M   'P 1'
#
loop_
_entity.id
_entity.type
_entity.pdbx_description
1 polymer ?
#
loop_
_entity_poly.entity_id
_entity_poly.type
_entity_poly.pdbx_seq_one_letter_code
_entity_poly.pdbx_strand_id
1 'polypeptide(L)'
;MASIITGDSVGLGLSCSATRKLYQTRNHSSSRLSFCSIKMVVSVEEEKKKKSFILKKSEEAFNAAKEMMPGGVNSPVRAFKSVGGQPIVFDSVKGSHMKDIDGNDYIDHVGSWGPAVIGHADDEVLAALAETMKKGTSFGAPCLLENVLAEMVIKAVSKHRYGSWCCNPRAPDSPGVPRAATYETLTAPYNDIAPMENLFEINEGEICAVILEPVVGNAGFIPPKPEFLNALSKIIKEINVLIFDEVMTGFRLSYGGGHEYFCITPDLPTLGKIIGGGLPVGASGGRREIMEMVVPAGPMYQAATLSGDPLAMTAGIHALKRLQEPGSYEYLDKITSELVQGIIDAGKKTGHAICGGYIRGMFGFFFTEGPVYNFADAKKSDKPGTY
;
A
#
# COMPACT_ATOMS: atom_id res chain seq x y z
N MET A 1 0.80 -8.78 -67.77
CA MET A 1 2.03 -9.01 -68.55
C MET A 1 3.13 -9.51 -67.62
N ALA A 2 4.15 -10.18 -68.16
CA ALA A 2 5.43 -10.50 -67.53
C ALA A 2 5.41 -11.23 -66.16
N SER A 3 5.54 -12.55 -66.21
CA SER A 3 6.04 -13.42 -65.14
C SER A 3 7.57 -13.63 -65.28
N ILE A 4 8.29 -13.83 -64.17
CA ILE A 4 9.61 -14.52 -64.06
C ILE A 4 9.99 -14.64 -62.56
N ILE A 5 10.81 -15.57 -62.06
CA ILE A 5 10.81 -17.05 -62.13
C ILE A 5 11.90 -17.61 -61.17
N THR A 6 11.54 -18.59 -60.33
CA THR A 6 12.39 -19.57 -59.56
C THR A 6 13.55 -19.12 -58.64
N GLY A 7 13.79 -19.91 -57.57
CA GLY A 7 14.99 -19.79 -56.73
C GLY A 7 14.98 -20.63 -55.45
N ASP A 8 14.84 -21.96 -55.55
CA ASP A 8 14.83 -22.86 -54.38
C ASP A 8 16.18 -23.00 -53.68
N SER A 9 16.17 -23.16 -52.35
CA SER A 9 17.17 -23.97 -51.65
C SER A 9 16.59 -24.57 -50.36
N VAL A 10 16.75 -25.88 -50.19
CA VAL A 10 16.25 -26.65 -49.02
C VAL A 10 17.43 -27.24 -48.27
N GLY A 11 17.58 -26.89 -47.00
CA GLY A 11 18.65 -27.42 -46.14
C GLY A 11 18.15 -28.49 -45.16
N LEU A 12 18.33 -29.77 -45.49
CA LEU A 12 18.23 -30.84 -44.48
C LEU A 12 19.57 -30.98 -43.74
N GLY A 13 19.51 -31.00 -42.40
CA GLY A 13 20.61 -31.36 -41.51
C GLY A 13 20.11 -32.25 -40.38
N LEU A 14 20.56 -33.50 -40.34
CA LEU A 14 20.02 -34.52 -39.44
C LEU A 14 20.56 -34.43 -38.01
N SER A 15 19.70 -34.72 -37.04
CA SER A 15 20.11 -35.01 -35.67
C SER A 15 20.96 -36.28 -35.59
N CYS A 16 21.91 -36.34 -34.65
CA CYS A 16 22.53 -37.60 -34.25
C CYS A 16 22.62 -37.68 -32.72
N SER A 17 22.16 -38.79 -32.15
CA SER A 17 22.32 -39.12 -30.74
C SER A 17 23.19 -40.38 -30.62
N ALA A 18 24.16 -40.37 -29.70
CA ALA A 18 25.04 -41.50 -29.45
C ALA A 18 25.43 -41.56 -27.96
N THR A 19 25.59 -42.77 -27.44
CA THR A 19 25.69 -43.02 -25.98
C THR A 19 27.10 -43.45 -25.55
N ARG A 20 27.36 -43.28 -24.24
CA ARG A 20 28.54 -43.76 -23.48
C ARG A 20 29.28 -44.98 -24.07
N LYS A 21 30.62 -44.92 -24.08
CA LYS A 21 31.43 -45.83 -23.22
C LYS A 21 32.88 -45.35 -23.00
N LEU A 22 33.48 -45.94 -21.96
CA LEU A 22 34.78 -45.63 -21.36
C LEU A 22 35.97 -45.98 -22.26
N TYR A 23 37.07 -45.24 -22.11
CA TYR A 23 38.41 -45.83 -21.98
C TYR A 23 39.26 -44.99 -20.99
N GLN A 24 40.17 -45.65 -20.26
CA GLN A 24 41.10 -45.00 -19.34
C GLN A 24 42.54 -45.03 -19.91
N THR A 25 43.24 -43.90 -19.83
CA THR A 25 44.70 -43.84 -19.70
C THR A 25 45.07 -42.73 -18.73
N ARG A 26 46.06 -42.97 -17.87
CA ARG A 26 46.63 -41.97 -16.95
C ARG A 26 47.82 -41.28 -17.60
N ASN A 27 48.03 -40.00 -17.29
CA ASN A 27 49.37 -39.44 -17.04
C ASN A 27 49.28 -38.13 -16.23
N HIS A 28 50.36 -37.79 -15.51
CA HIS A 28 50.41 -36.63 -14.61
C HIS A 28 50.96 -35.36 -15.29
N SER A 29 50.31 -34.21 -15.06
CA SER A 29 51.01 -32.92 -14.84
C SER A 29 50.07 -31.82 -14.33
N SER A 30 50.41 -31.22 -13.18
CA SER A 30 50.08 -29.83 -12.76
C SER A 30 48.76 -29.20 -13.25
N SER A 31 47.65 -29.42 -12.53
CA SER A 31 46.43 -28.62 -12.68
C SER A 31 46.59 -27.25 -12.00
N ARG A 32 46.83 -26.19 -12.78
CA ARG A 32 46.54 -24.83 -12.31
C ARG A 32 45.03 -24.68 -12.13
N LEU A 33 44.58 -24.06 -11.04
CA LEU A 33 43.17 -23.71 -10.83
C LEU A 33 42.76 -22.61 -11.83
N SER A 34 42.28 -23.03 -13.00
CA SER A 34 41.57 -22.14 -13.91
C SER A 34 40.21 -21.82 -13.29
N PHE A 35 39.96 -20.55 -12.99
CA PHE A 35 38.62 -20.08 -12.64
C PHE A 35 37.71 -20.25 -13.87
N CYS A 36 36.89 -21.30 -13.85
CA CYS A 36 35.80 -21.44 -14.80
C CYS A 36 34.71 -20.42 -14.45
N SER A 37 34.88 -19.19 -14.95
CA SER A 37 33.86 -18.16 -14.87
C SER A 37 32.64 -18.59 -15.69
N ILE A 38 31.67 -19.23 -15.01
CA ILE A 38 30.36 -19.54 -15.59
C ILE A 38 29.66 -18.20 -15.88
N LYS A 39 29.90 -17.64 -17.06
CA LYS A 39 29.01 -16.65 -17.64
C LYS A 39 27.68 -17.34 -17.86
N MET A 40 26.66 -17.01 -17.05
CA MET A 40 25.28 -17.21 -17.47
C MET A 40 24.99 -16.28 -18.64
N VAL A 41 25.32 -16.77 -19.85
CA VAL A 41 24.80 -16.22 -21.09
C VAL A 41 23.34 -16.61 -21.15
N VAL A 42 22.47 -15.74 -20.63
CA VAL A 42 21.03 -15.84 -20.88
C VAL A 42 20.84 -15.56 -22.36
N SER A 43 20.70 -16.62 -23.16
CA SER A 43 20.26 -16.46 -24.54
C SER A 43 18.84 -15.89 -24.53
N VAL A 44 18.66 -14.73 -25.16
CA VAL A 44 17.34 -14.13 -25.40
C VAL A 44 17.01 -14.32 -26.88
N GLU A 45 17.06 -15.57 -27.34
CA GLU A 45 16.68 -15.99 -28.68
C GLU A 45 15.14 -15.94 -28.84
N GLU A 46 14.69 -14.79 -29.34
CA GLU A 46 13.55 -14.59 -30.24
C GLU A 46 12.28 -15.46 -30.11
N GLU A 47 11.44 -15.16 -29.12
CA GLU A 47 9.98 -15.14 -29.30
C GLU A 47 9.41 -13.72 -29.13
N LYS A 48 10.00 -12.74 -29.83
CA LYS A 48 9.48 -11.35 -29.87
C LYS A 48 8.25 -11.18 -30.77
N LYS A 49 7.19 -11.96 -30.49
CA LYS A 49 5.83 -11.43 -30.66
C LYS A 49 5.70 -10.22 -29.74
N LYS A 50 5.89 -9.01 -30.28
CA LYS A 50 5.52 -7.78 -29.59
C LYS A 50 4.03 -7.87 -29.26
N LYS A 51 3.69 -8.22 -28.01
CA LYS A 51 2.41 -7.86 -27.43
C LYS A 51 2.36 -6.33 -27.45
N SER A 52 1.63 -5.77 -28.40
CA SER A 52 1.29 -4.36 -28.38
C SER A 52 0.40 -4.10 -27.18
N PHE A 53 0.81 -3.20 -26.30
CA PHE A 53 -0.03 -2.69 -25.22
C PHE A 53 -1.28 -2.04 -25.84
N ILE A 54 -2.45 -2.59 -25.56
CA ILE A 54 -3.75 -2.19 -26.12
C ILE A 54 -4.70 -2.03 -24.94
N LEU A 55 -5.45 -0.93 -24.88
CA LEU A 55 -6.47 -0.66 -23.86
C LEU A 55 -7.88 -0.52 -24.46
N LYS A 56 -8.12 -1.09 -25.65
CA LYS A 56 -9.34 -0.85 -26.42
C LYS A 56 -10.60 -1.28 -25.66
N LYS A 57 -10.60 -2.45 -25.01
CA LYS A 57 -11.76 -2.89 -24.22
C LYS A 57 -11.91 -2.03 -22.96
N SER A 58 -10.80 -1.62 -22.35
CA SER A 58 -10.79 -0.70 -21.21
C SER A 58 -11.38 0.67 -21.57
N GLU A 59 -11.09 1.20 -22.76
CA GLU A 59 -11.73 2.39 -23.34
C GLU A 59 -13.24 2.17 -23.55
N GLU A 60 -13.64 1.09 -24.22
CA GLU A 60 -15.06 0.77 -24.49
C GLU A 60 -15.86 0.61 -23.17
N ALA A 61 -15.32 -0.11 -22.18
CA ALA A 61 -15.93 -0.32 -20.88
C ALA A 61 -16.00 0.96 -20.04
N PHE A 62 -14.95 1.79 -20.02
CA PHE A 62 -14.96 3.06 -19.30
C PHE A 62 -15.87 4.11 -19.96
N ASN A 63 -16.00 4.07 -21.30
CA ASN A 63 -16.98 4.89 -22.01
C ASN A 63 -18.40 4.56 -21.57
N ALA A 64 -18.78 3.28 -21.48
CA ALA A 64 -20.06 2.88 -20.91
C ALA A 64 -20.19 3.26 -19.42
N ALA A 65 -19.12 3.13 -18.63
CA ALA A 65 -19.14 3.43 -17.19
C ALA A 65 -19.48 4.89 -16.87
N LYS A 66 -19.07 5.85 -17.71
CA LYS A 66 -19.37 7.29 -17.52
C LYS A 66 -20.85 7.64 -17.56
N GLU A 67 -21.65 6.86 -18.30
CA GLU A 67 -23.11 7.03 -18.36
C GLU A 67 -23.83 6.42 -17.13
N MET A 68 -23.13 5.57 -16.35
CA MET A 68 -23.68 4.84 -15.20
C MET A 68 -23.22 5.36 -13.84
N MET A 69 -22.02 5.97 -13.77
CA MET A 69 -21.39 6.42 -12.52
C MET A 69 -20.77 7.82 -12.68
N PRO A 70 -20.82 8.69 -11.67
CA PRO A 70 -20.20 10.02 -11.74
C PRO A 70 -18.71 9.97 -12.10
N GLY A 71 -18.37 10.43 -13.30
CA GLY A 71 -16.99 10.36 -13.83
C GLY A 71 -16.49 8.94 -14.15
N GLY A 72 -17.41 7.98 -14.28
CA GLY A 72 -17.15 6.58 -14.64
C GLY A 72 -16.59 5.70 -13.53
N VAL A 73 -16.56 6.16 -12.27
CA VAL A 73 -15.89 5.45 -11.16
C VAL A 73 -16.60 5.57 -9.82
N ASN A 74 -16.43 4.57 -8.96
CA ASN A 74 -16.84 4.59 -7.55
C ASN A 74 -15.80 5.21 -6.59
N SER A 75 -14.70 5.78 -7.10
CA SER A 75 -13.70 6.51 -6.30
C SER A 75 -12.85 7.42 -7.19
N PRO A 76 -12.66 8.72 -6.87
CA PRO A 76 -12.09 9.71 -7.81
C PRO A 76 -10.72 9.35 -8.40
N VAL A 77 -9.82 8.75 -7.62
CA VAL A 77 -8.47 8.41 -8.06
C VAL A 77 -8.45 7.37 -9.19
N ARG A 78 -9.49 6.52 -9.27
CA ARG A 78 -9.62 5.49 -10.31
C ARG A 78 -9.91 6.08 -11.70
N ALA A 79 -10.29 7.36 -11.78
CA ALA A 79 -10.56 8.04 -13.06
C ALA A 79 -9.29 8.57 -13.76
N PHE A 80 -8.09 8.33 -13.21
CA PHE A 80 -6.77 8.64 -13.80
C PHE A 80 -6.53 10.11 -14.23
N LYS A 81 -7.43 11.03 -13.86
CA LYS A 81 -7.37 12.47 -14.21
C LYS A 81 -6.05 13.14 -13.86
N SER A 82 -5.40 12.74 -12.77
CA SER A 82 -4.12 13.28 -12.31
C SER A 82 -2.91 12.86 -13.16
N VAL A 83 -3.07 11.86 -14.04
CA VAL A 83 -2.03 11.38 -14.97
C VAL A 83 -2.41 11.55 -16.44
N GLY A 84 -3.51 12.27 -16.73
CA GLY A 84 -4.03 12.48 -18.09
C GLY A 84 -4.51 11.21 -18.81
N GLY A 85 -4.52 10.07 -18.12
CA GLY A 85 -4.68 8.75 -18.72
C GLY A 85 -6.11 8.24 -18.79
N GLN A 86 -6.35 7.34 -19.74
CA GLN A 86 -7.50 6.45 -19.77
C GLN A 86 -7.39 5.41 -18.63
N PRO A 87 -8.42 5.24 -17.78
CA PRO A 87 -8.45 4.16 -16.79
C PRO A 87 -8.32 2.76 -17.40
N ILE A 88 -7.48 1.93 -16.78
CA ILE A 88 -7.32 0.51 -17.11
C ILE A 88 -8.38 -0.29 -16.36
N VAL A 89 -9.08 -1.20 -17.06
CA VAL A 89 -10.15 -2.02 -16.45
C VAL A 89 -9.60 -3.41 -16.15
N PHE A 90 -9.40 -3.70 -14.86
CA PHE A 90 -8.79 -4.95 -14.40
C PHE A 90 -9.79 -6.13 -14.36
N ASP A 91 -9.31 -7.30 -14.76
CA ASP A 91 -10.02 -8.58 -14.81
C ASP A 91 -9.69 -9.42 -13.57
N SER A 92 -8.40 -9.68 -13.34
CA SER A 92 -7.93 -10.65 -12.34
C SER A 92 -6.59 -10.24 -11.73
N VAL A 93 -6.32 -10.76 -10.53
CA VAL A 93 -5.17 -10.40 -9.69
C VAL A 93 -4.62 -11.63 -8.99
N LYS A 94 -3.29 -11.77 -8.86
CA LYS A 94 -2.62 -12.89 -8.16
C LYS A 94 -1.19 -12.53 -7.78
N GLY A 95 -0.80 -12.74 -6.52
CA GLY A 95 0.53 -12.40 -6.01
C GLY A 95 0.85 -10.91 -6.22
N SER A 96 1.98 -10.60 -6.85
CA SER A 96 2.37 -9.23 -7.23
C SER A 96 1.81 -8.80 -8.60
N HIS A 97 0.87 -9.53 -9.20
CA HIS A 97 0.39 -9.28 -10.56
C HIS A 97 -1.08 -8.88 -10.63
N MET A 98 -1.38 -7.97 -11.57
CA MET A 98 -2.73 -7.66 -12.05
C MET A 98 -2.81 -7.86 -13.56
N LYS A 99 -3.99 -8.24 -14.07
CA LYS A 99 -4.27 -8.40 -15.49
C LYS A 99 -5.51 -7.62 -15.88
N ASP A 100 -5.47 -6.97 -17.03
CA ASP A 100 -6.61 -6.20 -17.55
C ASP A 100 -7.48 -7.03 -18.50
N ILE A 101 -8.68 -6.50 -18.80
CA ILE A 101 -9.61 -7.17 -19.72
C ILE A 101 -9.06 -7.27 -21.14
N ASP A 102 -8.10 -6.42 -21.52
CA ASP A 102 -7.40 -6.44 -22.81
C ASP A 102 -6.34 -7.58 -22.90
N GLY A 103 -5.81 -8.05 -21.77
CA GLY A 103 -4.85 -9.16 -21.67
C GLY A 103 -3.39 -8.72 -21.43
N ASN A 104 -3.19 -7.48 -21.01
CA ASN A 104 -1.93 -6.97 -20.49
C ASN A 104 -1.68 -7.51 -19.06
N ASP A 105 -0.43 -7.51 -18.65
CA ASP A 105 0.03 -8.11 -17.38
C ASP A 105 0.98 -7.11 -16.69
N TYR A 106 0.70 -6.79 -15.43
CA TYR A 106 1.32 -5.68 -14.70
C TYR A 106 1.90 -6.19 -13.38
N ILE A 107 3.12 -5.77 -13.05
CA ILE A 107 3.62 -5.82 -11.67
C ILE A 107 2.94 -4.69 -10.90
N ASP A 108 2.19 -5.02 -9.85
CA ASP A 108 1.39 -4.07 -9.09
C ASP A 108 2.10 -3.58 -7.83
N HIS A 109 2.21 -2.25 -7.73
CA HIS A 109 2.68 -1.54 -6.54
C HIS A 109 1.59 -0.69 -5.86
N VAL A 110 0.35 -0.72 -6.37
CA VAL A 110 -0.83 -0.11 -5.74
C VAL A 110 -1.39 -1.02 -4.65
N GLY A 111 -1.39 -2.35 -4.83
CA GLY A 111 -1.77 -3.33 -3.82
C GLY A 111 -3.21 -3.17 -3.33
N SER A 112 -4.13 -2.80 -4.24
CA SER A 112 -5.50 -2.36 -3.93
C SER A 112 -5.57 -1.14 -2.97
N TRP A 113 -4.57 -0.27 -3.04
CA TRP A 113 -4.31 0.88 -2.14
C TRP A 113 -3.85 0.49 -0.72
N GLY A 114 -3.39 -0.75 -0.52
CA GLY A 114 -2.79 -1.21 0.73
C GLY A 114 -3.26 -2.56 1.31
N PRO A 115 -4.47 -3.11 1.04
CA PRO A 115 -4.89 -4.41 1.61
C PRO A 115 -4.02 -5.60 1.19
N ALA A 116 -3.54 -5.63 -0.05
CA ALA A 116 -2.83 -6.78 -0.64
C ALA A 116 -1.35 -6.87 -0.22
N VAL A 117 -1.05 -6.66 1.08
CA VAL A 117 0.32 -6.65 1.63
C VAL A 117 1.01 -8.02 1.54
N ILE A 118 0.24 -9.11 1.60
CA ILE A 118 0.72 -10.49 1.39
C ILE A 118 0.66 -10.93 -0.09
N GLY A 119 0.35 -10.00 -1.00
CA GLY A 119 -0.02 -10.27 -2.39
C GLY A 119 -1.53 -10.42 -2.59
N HIS A 120 -1.94 -10.37 -3.85
CA HIS A 120 -3.34 -10.56 -4.27
C HIS A 120 -3.75 -12.03 -4.31
N ALA A 121 -5.02 -12.30 -3.98
CA ALA A 121 -5.63 -13.62 -4.14
C ALA A 121 -4.79 -14.77 -3.52
N ASP A 122 -4.32 -14.57 -2.28
CA ASP A 122 -3.60 -15.59 -1.51
C ASP A 122 -4.44 -16.87 -1.35
N ASP A 123 -3.81 -18.04 -1.50
CA ASP A 123 -4.53 -19.31 -1.55
C ASP A 123 -5.05 -19.76 -0.17
N GLU A 124 -4.41 -19.37 0.94
CA GLU A 124 -4.92 -19.67 2.29
C GLU A 124 -6.12 -18.76 2.62
N VAL A 125 -6.03 -17.47 2.31
CA VAL A 125 -7.15 -16.52 2.46
C VAL A 125 -8.34 -16.94 1.60
N LEU A 126 -8.12 -17.32 0.34
CA LEU A 126 -9.19 -17.80 -0.54
C LEU A 126 -9.82 -19.11 -0.04
N ALA A 127 -9.03 -20.08 0.44
CA ALA A 127 -9.55 -21.31 1.00
C ALA A 127 -10.37 -21.06 2.28
N ALA A 128 -9.88 -20.18 3.17
CA ALA A 128 -10.58 -19.81 4.40
C ALA A 128 -11.91 -19.10 4.11
N LEU A 129 -11.93 -18.14 3.17
CA LEU A 129 -13.15 -17.50 2.68
C LEU A 129 -14.14 -18.52 2.07
N ALA A 130 -13.63 -19.47 1.28
CA ALA A 130 -14.45 -20.49 0.63
C ALA A 130 -15.10 -21.47 1.61
N GLU A 131 -14.47 -21.77 2.76
CA GLU A 131 -15.10 -22.55 3.84
C GLU A 131 -16.07 -21.70 4.69
N THR A 132 -15.74 -20.42 4.95
CA THR A 132 -16.62 -19.55 5.74
C THR A 132 -17.92 -19.22 5.00
N MET A 133 -17.87 -18.92 3.70
CA MET A 133 -19.08 -18.53 2.93
C MET A 133 -20.16 -19.62 2.89
N LYS A 134 -19.81 -20.90 3.06
CA LYS A 134 -20.75 -22.03 3.16
C LYS A 134 -21.68 -21.93 4.38
N LYS A 135 -21.32 -21.14 5.39
CA LYS A 135 -22.09 -20.91 6.62
C LYS A 135 -22.99 -19.67 6.54
N GLY A 136 -22.90 -18.90 5.47
CA GLY A 136 -23.48 -17.56 5.33
C GLY A 136 -22.41 -16.46 5.44
N THR A 137 -22.67 -15.33 4.79
CA THR A 137 -21.69 -14.24 4.61
C THR A 137 -21.89 -13.06 5.54
N SER A 138 -23.06 -12.95 6.17
CA SER A 138 -23.37 -12.00 7.24
C SER A 138 -24.50 -12.58 8.11
N PHE A 139 -24.48 -12.30 9.40
CA PHE A 139 -25.44 -12.85 10.38
C PHE A 139 -26.32 -11.80 11.06
N GLY A 140 -25.91 -10.52 11.07
CA GLY A 140 -26.58 -9.47 11.87
C GLY A 140 -26.53 -9.70 13.38
N ALA A 141 -25.68 -10.62 13.84
CA ALA A 141 -25.52 -11.06 15.23
C ALA A 141 -24.09 -11.57 15.46
N PRO A 142 -23.55 -11.53 16.69
CA PRO A 142 -22.14 -11.82 16.97
C PRO A 142 -21.68 -13.23 16.60
N CYS A 143 -20.43 -13.35 16.16
CA CYS A 143 -19.75 -14.59 15.83
C CYS A 143 -18.34 -14.69 16.44
N LEU A 144 -17.80 -15.91 16.56
CA LEU A 144 -16.49 -16.12 17.19
C LEU A 144 -15.31 -15.51 16.41
N LEU A 145 -15.48 -15.19 15.13
CA LEU A 145 -14.40 -14.62 14.30
C LEU A 145 -14.11 -13.16 14.66
N GLU A 146 -15.12 -12.40 15.11
CA GLU A 146 -14.95 -11.05 15.63
C GLU A 146 -14.01 -11.05 16.84
N ASN A 147 -14.25 -11.96 17.80
CA ASN A 147 -13.40 -12.12 18.99
C ASN A 147 -11.95 -12.48 18.60
N VAL A 148 -11.75 -13.38 17.64
CA VAL A 148 -10.41 -13.79 17.20
C VAL A 148 -9.67 -12.63 16.52
N LEU A 149 -10.30 -11.88 15.62
CA LEU A 149 -9.64 -10.73 14.99
C LEU A 149 -9.37 -9.61 16.02
N ALA A 150 -10.33 -9.33 16.90
CA ALA A 150 -10.17 -8.35 17.97
C ALA A 150 -9.01 -8.73 18.91
N GLU A 151 -8.89 -9.99 19.33
CA GLU A 151 -7.73 -10.46 20.10
C GLU A 151 -6.41 -10.29 19.35
N MET A 152 -6.36 -10.60 18.05
CA MET A 152 -5.14 -10.44 17.25
C MET A 152 -4.72 -8.98 17.11
N VAL A 153 -5.67 -8.07 16.88
CA VAL A 153 -5.43 -6.62 16.79
C VAL A 153 -5.03 -6.05 18.16
N ILE A 154 -5.74 -6.39 19.24
CA ILE A 154 -5.41 -5.91 20.61
C ILE A 154 -3.99 -6.34 21.01
N LYS A 155 -3.59 -7.58 20.71
CA LYS A 155 -2.25 -8.10 20.98
C LYS A 155 -1.16 -7.41 20.15
N ALA A 156 -1.47 -6.91 18.96
CA ALA A 156 -0.55 -6.14 18.13
C ALA A 156 -0.38 -4.68 18.60
N VAL A 157 -1.43 -4.07 19.18
CA VAL A 157 -1.57 -2.60 19.25
C VAL A 157 -1.36 -1.95 20.64
N SER A 158 -1.38 -2.70 21.74
CA SER A 158 -1.69 -2.11 23.07
C SER A 158 -0.49 -1.75 23.99
N LYS A 159 0.07 -0.51 23.97
CA LYS A 159 1.17 -0.07 24.88
C LYS A 159 1.26 1.45 25.33
N HIS A 160 0.27 2.04 26.03
CA HIS A 160 0.33 3.32 26.85
C HIS A 160 -0.07 4.71 26.19
N ARG A 161 -0.16 5.86 26.94
CA ARG A 161 -1.27 6.93 26.83
C ARG A 161 -1.07 8.42 27.38
N TYR A 162 -2.01 9.40 27.07
CA TYR A 162 -2.45 10.75 27.68
C TYR A 162 -1.68 12.12 27.43
N GLY A 163 -2.20 13.40 27.49
CA GLY A 163 -3.52 14.13 27.77
C GLY A 163 -3.58 15.75 27.52
N SER A 164 -4.68 16.50 27.13
CA SER A 164 -4.90 17.81 26.28
C SER A 164 -4.33 19.27 26.51
N TRP A 165 -4.41 20.36 25.63
CA TRP A 165 -5.48 21.02 24.75
C TRP A 165 -5.17 21.79 23.34
N CYS A 166 -5.65 23.03 22.97
CA CYS A 166 -6.06 23.54 21.57
C CYS A 166 -5.77 25.02 21.08
N CYS A 167 -6.13 25.65 19.91
CA CYS A 167 -6.96 25.44 18.64
C CYS A 167 -6.44 26.32 17.42
N ASN A 168 -7.18 26.31 16.27
CA ASN A 168 -7.50 27.40 15.27
C ASN A 168 -6.52 27.71 14.10
N PRO A 169 -6.94 27.82 12.79
CA PRO A 169 -8.23 28.36 12.28
C PRO A 169 -8.97 27.47 11.22
N ARG A 170 -10.00 28.01 10.48
CA ARG A 170 -11.21 27.25 10.04
C ARG A 170 -11.80 27.58 8.63
N ALA A 171 -11.96 26.60 7.72
CA ALA A 171 -12.77 26.66 6.47
C ALA A 171 -13.09 25.26 5.86
N PRO A 172 -14.18 25.06 5.08
CA PRO A 172 -14.50 23.77 4.44
C PRO A 172 -13.96 23.63 3.00
N ASP A 173 -13.27 22.52 2.72
CA ASP A 173 -12.63 22.25 1.41
C ASP A 173 -13.52 21.54 0.37
N SER A 174 -14.77 21.17 0.72
CA SER A 174 -15.70 20.49 -0.20
C SER A 174 -17.08 21.17 -0.23
N PRO A 175 -17.65 21.43 -1.42
CA PRO A 175 -19.04 21.87 -1.56
C PRO A 175 -20.02 20.88 -0.89
N GLY A 176 -21.08 21.41 -0.28
CA GLY A 176 -22.07 20.62 0.47
C GLY A 176 -21.72 20.40 1.94
N VAL A 177 -20.47 20.61 2.37
CA VAL A 177 -20.10 20.59 3.79
C VAL A 177 -20.46 21.93 4.46
N PRO A 178 -21.32 21.97 5.49
CA PRO A 178 -21.63 23.21 6.19
C PRO A 178 -20.41 23.76 6.95
N ARG A 179 -20.18 25.08 6.90
CA ARG A 179 -19.07 25.73 7.64
C ARG A 179 -19.04 25.38 9.12
N ALA A 180 -20.22 25.19 9.74
CA ALA A 180 -20.35 24.80 11.14
C ALA A 180 -19.77 23.40 11.43
N ALA A 181 -19.81 22.46 10.47
CA ALA A 181 -19.28 21.11 10.63
C ALA A 181 -17.74 21.06 10.56
N THR A 182 -17.11 22.02 9.86
CA THR A 182 -15.65 22.20 9.82
C THR A 182 -15.17 23.34 10.71
N TYR A 183 -16.03 23.87 11.58
CA TYR A 183 -15.66 24.98 12.47
C TYR A 183 -14.68 24.45 13.52
N GLU A 184 -15.02 23.38 14.25
CA GLU A 184 -14.10 22.73 15.21
C GLU A 184 -13.05 21.82 14.54
N THR A 185 -12.64 22.09 13.30
CA THR A 185 -11.59 21.34 12.58
C THR A 185 -10.39 22.22 12.33
N LEU A 186 -9.21 21.70 12.67
CA LEU A 186 -7.97 22.46 12.78
C LEU A 186 -6.88 21.83 11.91
N THR A 187 -5.96 22.65 11.40
CA THR A 187 -4.87 22.16 10.54
C THR A 187 -3.54 22.82 10.90
N ALA A 188 -2.49 22.01 10.92
CA ALA A 188 -1.09 22.43 10.96
C ALA A 188 -0.33 21.71 9.83
N PRO A 189 0.76 22.28 9.29
CA PRO A 189 1.58 21.57 8.31
C PRO A 189 2.25 20.35 8.96
N TYR A 190 2.16 19.18 8.31
CA TYR A 190 2.90 17.99 8.73
C TYR A 190 4.41 18.29 8.79
N ASN A 191 5.13 17.72 9.76
CA ASN A 191 6.55 17.99 10.03
C ASN A 191 6.92 19.47 10.34
N ASP A 192 5.94 20.27 10.77
CA ASP A 192 6.14 21.62 11.31
C ASP A 192 5.49 21.75 12.68
N ILE A 193 6.30 22.09 13.69
CA ILE A 193 5.88 22.07 15.10
C ILE A 193 5.49 23.46 15.62
N ALA A 194 6.12 24.54 15.14
CA ALA A 194 5.84 25.88 15.65
C ALA A 194 4.40 26.36 15.35
N PRO A 195 3.79 26.06 14.17
CA PRO A 195 2.37 26.29 13.97
C PRO A 195 1.51 25.46 14.92
N MET A 196 1.92 24.21 15.21
CA MET A 196 1.20 23.32 16.12
C MET A 196 1.25 23.84 17.57
N GLU A 197 2.42 24.19 18.09
CA GLU A 197 2.59 24.82 19.42
C GLU A 197 1.72 26.09 19.53
N ASN A 198 1.77 26.97 18.52
CA ASN A 198 0.91 28.16 18.43
C ASN A 198 -0.60 27.81 18.34
N LEU A 199 -1.01 26.63 17.85
CA LEU A 199 -2.43 26.22 17.99
C LEU A 199 -2.74 26.13 19.50
N PHE A 200 -1.99 25.28 20.21
CA PHE A 200 -2.20 24.88 21.62
C PHE A 200 -2.17 26.05 22.61
N GLU A 201 -1.41 27.09 22.30
CA GLU A 201 -1.37 28.33 23.09
C GLU A 201 -2.65 29.16 23.00
N ILE A 202 -3.28 29.25 21.83
CA ILE A 202 -4.32 30.27 21.57
C ILE A 202 -5.68 29.87 22.16
N ASN A 203 -5.95 28.58 22.40
CA ASN A 203 -7.27 28.08 22.82
C ASN A 203 -7.13 26.89 23.79
N GLU A 204 -6.27 27.09 24.79
CA GLU A 204 -6.15 26.28 26.00
C GLU A 204 -7.54 25.82 26.49
N GLY A 205 -7.75 24.51 26.64
CA GLY A 205 -9.03 23.91 27.02
C GLY A 205 -9.86 23.23 25.91
N GLU A 206 -9.52 23.35 24.62
CA GLU A 206 -10.50 23.01 23.55
C GLU A 206 -10.19 21.80 22.60
N ILE A 207 -9.01 21.12 22.61
CA ILE A 207 -8.71 20.02 21.65
C ILE A 207 -9.20 18.74 22.25
N CYS A 208 -10.05 18.03 21.50
CA CYS A 208 -10.43 16.68 21.85
C CYS A 208 -9.31 15.68 21.53
N ALA A 209 -8.63 15.88 20.40
CA ALA A 209 -7.64 14.97 19.86
C ALA A 209 -6.72 15.65 18.83
N VAL A 210 -5.53 15.11 18.65
CA VAL A 210 -4.73 15.33 17.42
C VAL A 210 -4.79 14.08 16.58
N ILE A 211 -5.15 14.22 15.31
CA ILE A 211 -5.16 13.13 14.33
C ILE A 211 -4.07 13.34 13.27
N LEU A 212 -3.27 12.30 12.99
CA LEU A 212 -2.29 12.28 11.92
C LEU A 212 -2.04 10.87 11.37
N GLU A 213 -1.67 10.77 10.09
CA GLU A 213 -0.99 9.59 9.55
C GLU A 213 0.44 9.49 10.16
N PRO A 214 0.87 8.37 10.75
CA PRO A 214 2.24 8.21 11.29
C PRO A 214 3.33 8.32 10.22
N VAL A 215 2.99 7.99 8.99
CA VAL A 215 3.71 8.32 7.75
C VAL A 215 2.63 8.73 6.77
N VAL A 216 2.68 9.95 6.23
CA VAL A 216 1.70 10.37 5.23
C VAL A 216 1.89 9.54 3.96
N GLY A 217 0.81 8.97 3.45
CA GLY A 217 0.73 8.34 2.13
C GLY A 217 -0.19 9.07 1.16
N ASN A 218 -1.20 9.80 1.66
CA ASN A 218 -2.18 10.49 0.80
C ASN A 218 -1.63 11.71 0.04
N ALA A 219 -0.45 12.22 0.42
CA ALA A 219 0.28 13.29 -0.27
C ALA A 219 1.51 12.76 -1.04
N GLY A 220 1.55 11.46 -1.34
CA GLY A 220 2.79 10.72 -1.56
C GLY A 220 3.44 10.33 -0.23
N PHE A 221 4.57 9.63 -0.28
CA PHE A 221 5.29 9.14 0.91
C PHE A 221 6.04 10.28 1.60
N ILE A 222 5.59 10.70 2.78
CA ILE A 222 6.26 11.72 3.58
C ILE A 222 6.46 11.18 5.00
N PRO A 223 7.69 10.75 5.36
CA PRO A 223 7.97 10.23 6.70
C PRO A 223 8.04 11.38 7.72
N PRO A 224 7.80 11.10 9.01
CA PRO A 224 7.95 12.09 10.06
C PRO A 224 9.44 12.37 10.33
N LYS A 225 9.76 13.63 10.64
CA LYS A 225 11.09 14.04 11.11
C LYS A 225 11.32 13.54 12.55
N PRO A 226 12.56 13.15 12.93
CA PRO A 226 12.87 12.83 14.32
C PRO A 226 12.53 13.97 15.29
N GLU A 227 12.73 15.23 14.88
CA GLU A 227 12.42 16.40 15.70
C GLU A 227 10.91 16.57 15.90
N PHE A 228 10.13 16.32 14.85
CA PHE A 228 8.66 16.34 14.90
C PHE A 228 8.13 15.24 15.81
N LEU A 229 8.62 14.00 15.69
CA LEU A 229 8.26 12.91 16.61
C LEU A 229 8.65 13.21 18.06
N ASN A 230 9.85 13.73 18.29
CA ASN A 230 10.32 14.08 19.63
C ASN A 230 9.50 15.22 20.26
N ALA A 231 9.12 16.24 19.49
CA ALA A 231 8.29 17.33 19.99
C ALA A 231 6.83 16.89 20.17
N LEU A 232 6.27 16.12 19.24
CA LEU A 232 4.97 15.47 19.38
C LEU A 232 4.94 14.60 20.66
N SER A 233 6.00 13.86 21.00
CA SER A 233 6.07 13.08 22.26
C SER A 233 6.06 13.92 23.55
N LYS A 234 6.30 15.23 23.46
CA LYS A 234 6.13 16.19 24.56
C LYS A 234 4.69 16.70 24.56
N ILE A 235 4.24 17.27 23.43
CA ILE A 235 2.88 17.81 23.27
C ILE A 235 1.82 16.72 23.46
N ILE A 236 2.11 15.43 23.27
CA ILE A 236 1.19 14.32 23.61
C ILE A 236 0.79 14.35 25.09
N LYS A 237 1.69 14.73 26.00
CA LYS A 237 1.40 14.93 27.44
C LYS A 237 0.47 16.12 27.70
N GLU A 238 0.17 16.85 26.63
CA GLU A 238 -0.72 17.99 26.44
C GLU A 238 -1.75 17.69 25.29
N ILE A 239 -2.07 16.41 24.91
CA ILE A 239 -3.13 15.96 23.93
C ILE A 239 -4.06 14.87 24.52
N ASN A 240 -5.39 15.08 24.64
CA ASN A 240 -6.31 14.16 25.38
C ASN A 240 -6.41 12.78 24.77
N VAL A 241 -6.39 12.74 23.44
CA VAL A 241 -6.44 11.53 22.64
C VAL A 241 -5.50 11.76 21.46
N LEU A 242 -4.33 11.15 21.48
CA LEU A 242 -3.56 11.02 20.24
C LEU A 242 -4.25 9.98 19.35
N ILE A 243 -4.65 10.40 18.15
CA ILE A 243 -5.19 9.53 17.11
C ILE A 243 -4.11 9.35 16.04
N PHE A 244 -3.67 8.11 15.86
CA PHE A 244 -2.91 7.74 14.67
C PHE A 244 -3.88 7.14 13.65
N ASP A 245 -3.92 7.72 12.45
CA ASP A 245 -4.54 7.09 11.30
C ASP A 245 -3.60 6.00 10.78
N GLU A 246 -3.78 4.80 11.32
CA GLU A 246 -3.06 3.58 10.94
C GLU A 246 -3.81 2.81 9.85
N VAL A 247 -4.78 3.43 9.15
CA VAL A 247 -5.54 2.80 8.07
C VAL A 247 -4.64 2.53 6.85
N MET A 248 -3.45 3.14 6.74
CA MET A 248 -2.42 2.78 5.74
C MET A 248 -1.15 2.17 6.34
N THR A 249 -0.70 2.65 7.51
CA THR A 249 0.57 2.24 8.14
C THR A 249 0.44 1.01 9.04
N GLY A 250 -0.76 0.75 9.58
CA GLY A 250 -1.07 -0.38 10.46
C GLY A 250 -0.80 -1.72 9.77
N PHE A 251 -0.08 -2.62 10.45
CA PHE A 251 0.39 -3.89 9.91
C PHE A 251 1.31 -3.80 8.66
N ARG A 252 1.68 -2.59 8.18
CA ARG A 252 2.54 -2.37 7.01
C ARG A 252 3.95 -1.91 7.36
N LEU A 253 4.11 -1.00 8.33
CA LEU A 253 5.42 -0.50 8.76
C LEU A 253 6.10 -1.41 9.82
N SER A 254 5.29 -2.15 10.57
CA SER A 254 5.65 -3.25 11.45
C SER A 254 4.39 -4.05 11.76
N TYR A 255 4.44 -5.08 12.62
CA TYR A 255 3.24 -5.80 13.02
C TYR A 255 2.34 -4.90 13.89
N GLY A 256 2.92 -4.13 14.81
CA GLY A 256 2.29 -3.00 15.50
C GLY A 256 2.31 -1.68 14.70
N GLY A 257 2.24 -1.73 13.37
CA GLY A 257 2.07 -0.53 12.53
C GLY A 257 3.16 0.55 12.69
N GLY A 258 2.77 1.80 12.67
CA GLY A 258 3.61 2.96 12.92
C GLY A 258 3.93 3.19 14.41
N HIS A 259 3.00 2.87 15.32
CA HIS A 259 3.24 3.08 16.75
C HIS A 259 4.31 2.16 17.36
N GLU A 260 4.39 0.90 16.93
CA GLU A 260 5.56 0.04 17.24
C GLU A 260 6.82 0.55 16.55
N TYR A 261 6.74 0.87 15.24
CA TYR A 261 7.91 1.29 14.45
C TYR A 261 8.59 2.58 14.97
N PHE A 262 7.80 3.58 15.39
CA PHE A 262 8.30 4.84 15.95
C PHE A 262 8.35 4.87 17.48
N CYS A 263 7.91 3.80 18.17
CA CYS A 263 7.83 3.72 19.63
C CYS A 263 7.02 4.86 20.31
N ILE A 264 6.03 5.42 19.61
CA ILE A 264 5.07 6.42 20.12
C ILE A 264 3.69 5.79 20.08
N THR A 265 3.02 5.66 21.23
CA THR A 265 1.71 4.99 21.30
C THR A 265 0.55 5.98 21.28
N PRO A 266 -0.42 5.83 20.36
CA PRO A 266 -1.65 6.61 20.32
C PRO A 266 -2.67 6.11 21.35
N ASP A 267 -3.52 7.03 21.80
CA ASP A 267 -4.65 6.72 22.68
C ASP A 267 -5.80 6.04 21.93
N LEU A 268 -5.96 6.34 20.63
CA LEU A 268 -6.99 5.78 19.77
C LEU A 268 -6.46 5.63 18.33
N PRO A 269 -5.82 4.51 17.97
CA PRO A 269 -5.49 4.22 16.57
C PRO A 269 -6.73 3.80 15.77
N THR A 270 -6.84 4.31 14.53
CA THR A 270 -7.80 3.83 13.53
C THR A 270 -7.09 2.88 12.56
N LEU A 271 -7.78 1.84 12.11
CA LEU A 271 -7.24 0.75 11.30
C LEU A 271 -8.19 0.41 10.16
N GLY A 272 -7.65 -0.21 9.11
CA GLY A 272 -8.41 -0.73 7.98
C GLY A 272 -7.49 -1.41 6.98
N LYS A 273 -7.95 -1.52 5.73
CA LYS A 273 -7.21 -2.12 4.60
C LYS A 273 -6.70 -3.55 4.87
N ILE A 274 -5.52 -3.69 5.49
CA ILE A 274 -4.86 -4.97 5.78
C ILE A 274 -5.67 -5.81 6.77
N ILE A 275 -6.29 -5.19 7.78
CA ILE A 275 -7.14 -5.93 8.75
C ILE A 275 -8.42 -6.53 8.14
N GLY A 276 -8.72 -6.25 6.87
CA GLY A 276 -9.79 -6.91 6.11
C GLY A 276 -9.30 -7.95 5.12
N GLY A 277 -7.99 -8.16 4.96
CA GLY A 277 -7.41 -9.13 4.00
C GLY A 277 -7.86 -8.94 2.54
N GLY A 278 -8.25 -7.72 2.16
CA GLY A 278 -8.83 -7.40 0.84
C GLY A 278 -10.34 -7.12 0.86
N LEU A 279 -11.06 -7.45 1.94
CA LEU A 279 -12.48 -7.15 2.13
C LEU A 279 -12.68 -5.80 2.88
N PRO A 280 -13.88 -5.19 2.84
CA PRO A 280 -14.13 -3.89 3.47
C PRO A 280 -14.15 -3.96 5.01
N VAL A 281 -13.01 -3.70 5.64
CA VAL A 281 -12.90 -3.52 7.10
C VAL A 281 -12.27 -2.19 7.46
N GLY A 282 -12.88 -1.52 8.43
CA GLY A 282 -12.26 -0.48 9.25
C GLY A 282 -12.55 -0.77 10.73
N ALA A 283 -11.68 -0.30 11.62
CA ALA A 283 -11.84 -0.43 13.06
C ALA A 283 -11.25 0.79 13.78
N SER A 284 -11.82 1.15 14.93
CA SER A 284 -11.16 1.99 15.94
C SER A 284 -10.87 1.13 17.17
N GLY A 285 -9.67 1.29 17.72
CA GLY A 285 -9.28 0.71 19.00
C GLY A 285 -8.64 1.79 19.87
N GLY A 286 -8.21 1.44 21.09
CA GLY A 286 -7.53 2.41 21.95
C GLY A 286 -7.75 2.20 23.44
N ARG A 287 -7.74 3.31 24.19
CA ARG A 287 -7.96 3.29 25.64
C ARG A 287 -9.31 2.69 26.00
N ARG A 288 -9.32 1.67 26.87
CA ARG A 288 -10.54 1.01 27.36
C ARG A 288 -11.61 2.01 27.82
N GLU A 289 -11.26 3.01 28.61
CA GLU A 289 -12.21 4.02 29.12
C GLU A 289 -12.70 5.02 28.05
N ILE A 290 -12.05 5.09 26.87
CA ILE A 290 -12.63 5.74 25.69
C ILE A 290 -13.58 4.75 24.98
N MET A 291 -13.14 3.50 24.77
CA MET A 291 -13.95 2.50 24.06
C MET A 291 -15.22 2.12 24.84
N GLU A 292 -15.20 2.19 26.18
CA GLU A 292 -16.36 2.02 27.06
C GLU A 292 -17.37 3.18 26.98
N MET A 293 -17.02 4.31 26.33
CA MET A 293 -17.99 5.34 25.97
C MET A 293 -18.86 4.93 24.78
N VAL A 294 -18.47 3.93 23.99
CA VAL A 294 -19.19 3.49 22.78
C VAL A 294 -20.41 2.65 23.17
N VAL A 295 -21.55 2.87 22.51
CA VAL A 295 -22.76 2.03 22.63
C VAL A 295 -22.41 0.57 22.30
N PRO A 296 -22.82 -0.43 23.09
CA PRO A 296 -23.78 -0.37 24.20
C PRO A 296 -23.18 -0.16 25.60
N ALA A 297 -21.87 0.02 25.75
CA ALA A 297 -21.23 0.23 27.04
C ALA A 297 -21.45 1.67 27.58
N GLY A 298 -21.46 2.65 26.68
CA GLY A 298 -21.61 4.07 27.01
C GLY A 298 -22.51 4.86 26.04
N PRO A 299 -22.53 6.20 26.15
CA PRO A 299 -23.50 7.06 25.46
C PRO A 299 -23.15 7.44 24.02
N MET A 300 -21.92 7.19 23.56
CA MET A 300 -21.47 7.58 22.23
C MET A 300 -21.98 6.58 21.18
N TYR A 301 -22.97 6.98 20.39
CA TYR A 301 -23.61 6.10 19.42
C TYR A 301 -22.73 5.85 18.18
N GLN A 302 -22.38 4.58 17.96
CA GLN A 302 -21.89 4.07 16.68
C GLN A 302 -22.51 2.69 16.42
N ALA A 303 -22.91 2.45 15.17
CA ALA A 303 -23.39 1.14 14.71
C ALA A 303 -23.23 1.06 13.18
N ALA A 304 -23.02 -0.15 12.63
CA ALA A 304 -23.14 -0.41 11.20
C ALA A 304 -23.50 -1.89 10.94
N THR A 305 -24.45 -2.13 10.04
CA THR A 305 -25.14 -3.41 9.81
C THR A 305 -24.24 -4.57 9.36
N LEU A 306 -23.07 -4.27 8.80
CA LEU A 306 -22.08 -5.26 8.32
C LEU A 306 -20.78 -5.25 9.14
N SER A 307 -20.77 -4.61 10.31
CA SER A 307 -19.63 -4.71 11.23
C SER A 307 -19.45 -6.16 11.66
N GLY A 308 -18.21 -6.65 11.68
CA GLY A 308 -17.90 -7.99 12.17
C GLY A 308 -18.30 -9.14 11.23
N ASP A 309 -18.59 -8.88 9.94
CA ASP A 309 -19.03 -9.96 9.04
C ASP A 309 -18.01 -11.11 8.95
N PRO A 310 -18.45 -12.37 8.93
CA PRO A 310 -17.58 -13.53 9.06
C PRO A 310 -16.57 -13.66 7.91
N LEU A 311 -16.86 -13.17 6.70
CA LEU A 311 -15.90 -13.22 5.59
C LEU A 311 -14.76 -12.24 5.83
N ALA A 312 -15.09 -10.99 6.15
CA ALA A 312 -14.13 -9.93 6.36
C ALA A 312 -13.25 -10.20 7.60
N MET A 313 -13.85 -10.74 8.67
CA MET A 313 -13.09 -11.26 9.83
C MET A 313 -12.16 -12.41 9.43
N THR A 314 -12.63 -13.38 8.62
CA THR A 314 -11.80 -14.51 8.15
C THR A 314 -10.58 -14.03 7.34
N ALA A 315 -10.79 -13.15 6.37
CA ALA A 315 -9.72 -12.62 5.53
C ALA A 315 -8.70 -11.81 6.35
N GLY A 316 -9.17 -10.97 7.29
CA GLY A 316 -8.32 -10.27 8.25
C GLY A 316 -7.46 -11.20 9.10
N ILE A 317 -8.06 -12.23 9.69
CA ILE A 317 -7.37 -13.23 10.53
C ILE A 317 -6.25 -13.92 9.76
N HIS A 318 -6.50 -14.36 8.53
CA HIS A 318 -5.49 -15.08 7.74
C HIS A 318 -4.40 -14.13 7.19
N ALA A 319 -4.76 -12.91 6.78
CA ALA A 319 -3.77 -11.89 6.42
C ALA A 319 -2.84 -11.53 7.60
N LEU A 320 -3.37 -11.36 8.81
CA LEU A 320 -2.56 -11.06 9.99
C LEU A 320 -1.68 -12.25 10.41
N LYS A 321 -2.18 -13.50 10.40
CA LYS A 321 -1.35 -14.70 10.62
C LYS A 321 -0.15 -14.74 9.68
N ARG A 322 -0.39 -14.51 8.38
CA ARG A 322 0.65 -14.52 7.34
C ARG A 322 1.71 -13.44 7.54
N LEU A 323 1.36 -12.33 8.19
CA LEU A 323 2.30 -11.26 8.57
C LEU A 323 3.07 -11.54 9.87
N GLN A 324 2.60 -12.43 10.74
CA GLN A 324 3.32 -12.88 11.94
C GLN A 324 4.47 -13.87 11.64
N GLU A 325 4.61 -14.33 10.38
CA GLU A 325 5.74 -15.17 9.99
C GLU A 325 7.08 -14.44 10.14
N PRO A 326 8.10 -15.06 10.78
CA PRO A 326 9.41 -14.45 10.94
C PRO A 326 10.04 -14.05 9.60
N GLY A 327 10.51 -12.81 9.50
CA GLY A 327 11.14 -12.27 8.30
C GLY A 327 10.18 -11.58 7.32
N SER A 328 8.86 -11.57 7.55
CA SER A 328 7.91 -10.89 6.65
C SER A 328 8.24 -9.40 6.44
N TYR A 329 8.56 -8.67 7.52
CA TYR A 329 8.91 -7.25 7.42
C TYR A 329 10.34 -7.03 6.91
N GLU A 330 11.27 -7.95 7.20
CA GLU A 330 12.66 -7.92 6.72
C GLU A 330 12.72 -8.13 5.21
N TYR A 331 11.86 -9.00 4.69
CA TYR A 331 11.67 -9.20 3.25
C TYR A 331 11.09 -7.95 2.58
N LEU A 332 10.02 -7.37 3.15
CA LEU A 332 9.42 -6.13 2.64
C LEU A 332 10.41 -4.96 2.64
N ASP A 333 11.22 -4.80 3.69
CA ASP A 333 12.27 -3.78 3.78
C ASP A 333 13.28 -3.92 2.66
N LYS A 334 13.85 -5.13 2.51
CA LYS A 334 14.85 -5.41 1.49
C LYS A 334 14.33 -5.08 0.09
N ILE A 335 13.21 -5.67 -0.35
CA ILE A 335 12.75 -5.52 -1.74
C ILE A 335 12.32 -4.09 -2.06
N THR A 336 11.79 -3.37 -1.07
CA THR A 336 11.35 -1.98 -1.26
C THR A 336 12.55 -1.02 -1.28
N SER A 337 13.62 -1.32 -0.51
CA SER A 337 14.89 -0.60 -0.60
C SER A 337 15.52 -0.73 -2.00
N GLU A 338 15.57 -1.95 -2.54
CA GLU A 338 16.14 -2.26 -3.87
C GLU A 338 15.33 -1.56 -4.98
N LEU A 339 13.99 -1.55 -4.87
CA LEU A 339 13.08 -0.87 -5.79
C LEU A 339 13.28 0.67 -5.78
N VAL A 340 13.21 1.30 -4.61
CA VAL A 340 13.27 2.77 -4.50
C VAL A 340 14.64 3.30 -4.91
N GLN A 341 15.72 2.64 -4.48
CA GLN A 341 17.07 3.01 -4.88
C GLN A 341 17.24 2.88 -6.41
N GLY A 342 16.74 1.79 -7.00
CA GLY A 342 16.77 1.57 -8.45
C GLY A 342 16.00 2.64 -9.25
N ILE A 343 14.83 3.07 -8.78
CA ILE A 343 14.03 4.14 -9.41
C ILE A 343 14.77 5.49 -9.33
N ILE A 344 15.28 5.83 -8.14
CA ILE A 344 15.99 7.10 -7.91
C ILE A 344 17.27 7.17 -8.75
N ASP A 345 18.07 6.10 -8.80
CA ASP A 345 19.31 6.09 -9.58
C ASP A 345 19.06 6.02 -11.10
N ALA A 346 17.97 5.39 -11.54
CA ALA A 346 17.52 5.48 -12.93
C ALA A 346 17.17 6.94 -13.31
N GLY A 347 16.36 7.62 -12.50
CA GLY A 347 15.97 9.01 -12.74
C GLY A 347 17.16 9.97 -12.78
N LYS A 348 18.07 9.87 -11.80
CA LYS A 348 19.34 10.62 -11.79
C LYS A 348 20.20 10.35 -13.02
N LYS A 349 20.33 9.10 -13.46
CA LYS A 349 21.10 8.70 -14.65
C LYS A 349 20.51 9.29 -15.94
N THR A 350 19.20 9.51 -16.00
CA THR A 350 18.51 10.21 -17.09
C THR A 350 18.49 11.75 -16.95
N GLY A 351 19.04 12.31 -15.87
CA GLY A 351 19.07 13.75 -15.64
C GLY A 351 17.77 14.34 -15.08
N HIS A 352 16.86 13.52 -14.55
CA HIS A 352 15.65 13.99 -13.88
C HIS A 352 15.92 14.27 -12.40
N ALA A 353 15.40 15.40 -11.89
CA ALA A 353 15.35 15.68 -10.47
C ALA A 353 14.38 14.70 -9.80
N ILE A 354 14.87 13.85 -8.90
CA ILE A 354 14.07 12.84 -8.21
C ILE A 354 14.57 12.61 -6.78
N CYS A 355 13.62 12.57 -5.86
CA CYS A 355 13.81 12.16 -4.47
C CYS A 355 12.72 11.15 -4.07
N GLY A 356 12.89 10.46 -2.93
CA GLY A 356 11.93 9.46 -2.47
C GLY A 356 12.45 8.71 -1.25
N GLY A 357 11.67 7.73 -0.78
CA GLY A 357 11.99 6.92 0.37
C GLY A 357 11.00 5.78 0.59
N TYR A 358 11.26 4.97 1.61
CA TYR A 358 10.44 3.85 2.03
C TYR A 358 10.58 3.60 3.54
N ILE A 359 9.60 2.91 4.12
CA ILE A 359 9.67 2.22 5.41
C ILE A 359 8.98 0.86 5.21
N ARG A 360 9.73 -0.24 5.36
CA ARG A 360 9.25 -1.60 5.07
C ARG A 360 8.50 -1.65 3.72
N GLY A 361 7.24 -2.08 3.71
CA GLY A 361 6.40 -2.20 2.51
C GLY A 361 5.65 -0.92 2.10
N MET A 362 6.00 0.26 2.59
CA MET A 362 5.41 1.54 2.17
C MET A 362 6.49 2.44 1.56
N PHE A 363 6.23 3.03 0.39
CA PHE A 363 7.21 3.86 -0.31
C PHE A 363 6.59 4.93 -1.21
N GLY A 364 7.43 5.85 -1.69
CA GLY A 364 7.07 6.79 -2.73
C GLY A 364 8.26 7.62 -3.21
N PHE A 365 8.07 8.30 -4.34
CA PHE A 365 9.07 9.17 -4.97
C PHE A 365 8.37 10.37 -5.60
N PHE A 366 9.13 11.44 -5.78
CA PHE A 366 8.68 12.74 -6.28
C PHE A 366 9.66 13.25 -7.34
N PHE A 367 9.15 13.75 -8.46
CA PHE A 367 9.94 14.41 -9.49
C PHE A 367 10.28 15.85 -9.05
N THR A 368 11.20 15.95 -8.09
CA THR A 368 11.80 17.19 -7.58
C THR A 368 13.11 16.83 -6.88
N GLU A 369 14.02 17.79 -6.70
CA GLU A 369 15.30 17.58 -6.01
C GLU A 369 15.09 17.19 -4.54
N GLY A 370 14.03 17.70 -3.92
CA GLY A 370 13.69 17.47 -2.52
C GLY A 370 14.69 18.10 -1.53
N PRO A 371 14.74 17.60 -0.28
CA PRO A 371 13.83 16.62 0.31
C PRO A 371 12.38 17.14 0.37
N VAL A 372 11.41 16.21 0.42
CA VAL A 372 9.99 16.52 0.61
C VAL A 372 9.63 16.23 2.06
N TYR A 373 9.32 17.27 2.85
CA TYR A 373 8.96 17.14 4.27
C TYR A 373 7.47 17.36 4.54
N ASN A 374 6.74 18.03 3.65
CA ASN A 374 5.31 18.30 3.83
C ASN A 374 4.59 18.44 2.47
N PHE A 375 3.27 18.67 2.51
CA PHE A 375 2.44 18.81 1.31
C PHE A 375 2.81 20.04 0.44
N ALA A 376 3.38 21.09 1.01
CA ALA A 376 3.86 22.24 0.24
C ALA A 376 5.16 21.93 -0.52
N ASP A 377 6.01 21.05 0.02
CA ASP A 377 7.15 20.49 -0.73
C ASP A 377 6.68 19.52 -1.82
N ALA A 378 5.78 18.59 -1.50
CA ALA A 378 5.26 17.62 -2.48
C ALA A 378 4.60 18.32 -3.69
N LYS A 379 3.93 19.46 -3.47
CA LYS A 379 3.34 20.31 -4.52
C LYS A 379 4.35 20.94 -5.50
N LYS A 380 5.65 20.95 -5.18
CA LYS A 380 6.76 21.41 -6.05
C LYS A 380 7.19 20.36 -7.08
N SER A 381 6.69 19.12 -6.97
CA SER A 381 6.96 18.07 -7.95
C SER A 381 6.47 18.44 -9.35
N ASP A 382 7.22 18.03 -10.37
CA ASP A 382 6.76 18.06 -11.75
C ASP A 382 5.40 17.36 -11.86
N LYS A 383 4.47 18.04 -12.52
CA LYS A 383 3.14 17.51 -12.84
C LYS A 383 3.14 17.06 -14.29
N PRO A 384 2.46 15.96 -14.66
CA PRO A 384 2.27 15.62 -16.05
C PRO A 384 1.63 16.82 -16.76
N GLY A 385 2.29 17.28 -17.83
CA GLY A 385 1.85 18.46 -18.56
C GLY A 385 0.43 18.29 -19.09
N THR A 386 -0.39 19.33 -18.95
CA THR A 386 -1.63 19.45 -19.71
C THR A 386 -1.26 19.80 -21.16
N TYR A 387 -0.95 18.75 -21.93
CA TYR A 387 -0.78 18.77 -23.38
C TYR A 387 -2.14 18.92 -24.09
#